data_AF-W6M4G1-F1
#
_entry.id   AF-W6M4G1-F1
#
_cell.length_a   1.000
_cell.length_b   1.000
_cell.length_c   1.000
_cell.angle_alpha   90.00
_cell.angle_beta   90.00
_cell.angle_gamma   90.00
#
_symmetry.space_group_name_H-M   'P 1'
#
loop_
_entity.id
_entity.type
_entity.pdbx_description
1 polymer ?
#
loop_
_entity_poly.entity_id
_entity_poly.type
_entity_poly.pdbx_seq_one_letter_code
_entity_poly.pdbx_strand_id
1 'polypeptide(L)'
;MRGDSSVRAVESPAPDLDETARLGTKILVCLRDILASKDVKVHEDIRRGKTIISDAAVKLSNSFNGLNSQTRAQQQLVASLIEEVSQKKAGGTNNNRASVREIADGMSLILQGFMDTLAQVSAQSSGVIAKMEAMTEVVNQTFSLLSNVEMITKQTNLLSLNAFIEAARSGEAGRGFQVVATEMRNLSHSSARLNEQIRVQVEQSKKIVHETRDVVNQMAMRDTTSLIEAKDQADILFAKLGVMNEYISENLGQVSDLSQGIDRSVGLAVQSLQFEDIVGQLLSHADRELSEQEQVLSELRNRLRSFAESTQNGGDTREALLELQDNLHALQRSGLCQKSKTVLQQSMDEGDVELF
;
A
#
# COMPACT_ATOMS: atom_id res chain seq x y z
N MET A 1 103.48 -53.22 -43.81
CA MET A 1 104.67 -53.15 -42.94
C MET A 1 104.26 -52.52 -41.63
N ARG A 2 104.54 -53.22 -40.51
CA ARG A 2 104.77 -52.73 -39.13
C ARG A 2 103.81 -51.64 -38.62
N GLY A 3 102.84 -51.89 -37.74
CA GLY A 3 102.93 -52.65 -36.50
C GLY A 3 103.52 -51.76 -35.40
N ASP A 4 102.68 -51.23 -34.49
CA ASP A 4 102.97 -51.30 -33.05
C ASP A 4 101.73 -50.95 -32.20
N SER A 5 101.68 -51.72 -31.13
CA SER A 5 100.80 -51.84 -29.99
C SER A 5 100.71 -50.59 -29.12
N SER A 6 99.51 -50.31 -28.57
CA SER A 6 99.35 -50.18 -27.11
C SER A 6 97.88 -50.13 -26.73
N VAL A 7 97.39 -51.30 -26.34
CA VAL A 7 96.34 -51.46 -25.34
C VAL A 7 96.77 -50.67 -24.10
N ARG A 8 96.04 -49.62 -23.74
CA ARG A 8 96.08 -49.04 -22.40
C ARG A 8 94.74 -49.34 -21.74
N ALA A 9 94.85 -50.11 -20.67
CA ALA A 9 93.77 -50.63 -19.87
C ALA A 9 92.86 -49.52 -19.33
N VAL A 10 91.60 -49.91 -19.19
CA VAL A 10 90.55 -49.32 -18.38
C VAL A 10 91.12 -48.89 -17.02
N GLU A 11 91.15 -47.58 -16.75
CA GLU A 11 91.02 -47.06 -15.39
C GLU A 11 89.56 -46.63 -15.23
N SER A 12 88.76 -47.49 -14.61
CA SER A 12 87.45 -47.11 -14.08
C SER A 12 87.65 -45.94 -13.11
N PRO A 13 86.87 -44.85 -13.21
CA PRO A 13 86.91 -43.81 -12.20
C PRO A 13 86.49 -44.42 -10.85
N ALA A 14 87.14 -43.98 -9.78
CA ALA A 14 86.99 -44.51 -8.43
C ALA A 14 85.50 -44.70 -8.04
N PRO A 15 85.10 -45.88 -7.50
CA PRO A 15 83.72 -46.18 -7.15
C PRO A 15 83.08 -45.19 -6.15
N ASP A 16 83.90 -44.47 -5.40
CA ASP A 16 83.49 -43.48 -4.38
C ASP A 16 82.86 -42.20 -4.97
N LEU A 17 83.30 -41.78 -6.17
CA LEU A 17 82.80 -40.57 -6.85
C LEU A 17 81.42 -40.80 -7.52
N ASP A 18 81.17 -42.01 -8.04
CA ASP A 18 79.86 -42.37 -8.61
C ASP A 18 78.81 -42.56 -7.50
N GLU A 19 79.23 -43.09 -6.34
CA GLU A 19 78.33 -43.33 -5.21
C GLU A 19 77.94 -42.04 -4.48
N THR A 20 78.89 -41.10 -4.29
CA THR A 20 78.61 -39.76 -3.75
C THR A 20 77.70 -38.94 -4.68
N ALA A 21 77.86 -39.02 -6.00
CA ALA A 21 76.97 -38.39 -6.97
C ALA A 21 75.54 -38.97 -6.94
N ARG A 22 75.40 -40.31 -6.78
CA ARG A 22 74.09 -40.95 -6.59
C ARG A 22 73.42 -40.53 -5.29
N LEU A 23 74.20 -40.37 -4.21
CA LEU A 23 73.70 -39.93 -2.91
C LEU A 23 73.20 -38.48 -2.97
N GLY A 24 73.97 -37.59 -3.60
CA GLY A 24 73.55 -36.20 -3.84
C GLY A 24 72.27 -36.11 -4.68
N THR A 25 72.12 -36.96 -5.70
CA THR A 25 70.89 -37.01 -6.52
C THR A 25 69.67 -37.43 -5.69
N LYS A 26 69.81 -38.43 -4.80
CA LYS A 26 68.73 -38.85 -3.89
C LYS A 26 68.32 -37.74 -2.92
N ILE A 27 69.29 -37.00 -2.38
CA ILE A 27 69.04 -35.85 -1.51
C ILE A 27 68.28 -34.75 -2.25
N LEU A 28 68.68 -34.42 -3.48
CA LEU A 28 67.98 -33.43 -4.30
C LEU A 28 66.53 -33.83 -4.61
N VAL A 29 66.28 -35.12 -4.85
CA VAL A 29 64.91 -35.64 -5.01
C VAL A 29 64.11 -35.52 -3.72
N CYS A 30 64.68 -35.89 -2.57
CA CYS A 30 64.03 -35.76 -1.27
C CYS A 30 63.70 -34.30 -0.92
N LEU A 31 64.64 -33.37 -1.16
CA LEU A 31 64.43 -31.93 -0.99
C LEU A 31 63.29 -31.42 -1.89
N ARG A 32 63.27 -31.82 -3.16
CA ARG A 32 62.19 -31.47 -4.09
C ARG A 32 60.83 -31.97 -3.59
N ASP A 33 60.76 -33.20 -3.09
CA ASP A 33 59.52 -33.80 -2.64
C ASP A 33 59.00 -33.14 -1.34
N ILE A 34 59.91 -32.75 -0.43
CA ILE A 34 59.57 -31.96 0.77
C ILE A 34 59.00 -30.59 0.35
N LEU A 35 59.67 -29.89 -0.57
CA LEU A 35 59.28 -28.56 -1.05
C LEU A 35 57.96 -28.57 -1.84
N ALA A 36 57.70 -29.62 -2.64
CA ALA A 36 56.50 -29.71 -3.47
C ALA A 36 55.22 -30.08 -2.69
N SER A 37 55.35 -30.63 -1.48
CA SER A 37 54.22 -31.25 -0.77
C SER A 37 53.18 -30.28 -0.20
N LYS A 38 53.51 -28.98 -0.03
CA LYS A 38 52.65 -28.00 0.65
C LYS A 38 52.22 -26.77 -0.17
N ASP A 39 52.88 -26.44 -1.28
CA ASP A 39 52.61 -25.23 -2.06
C ASP A 39 51.24 -25.23 -2.77
N VAL A 40 50.76 -26.40 -3.18
CA VAL A 40 49.52 -26.54 -3.98
C VAL A 40 48.25 -26.24 -3.19
N LYS A 41 48.23 -26.53 -1.87
CA LYS A 41 47.03 -26.37 -1.04
C LYS A 41 46.74 -24.92 -0.67
N VAL A 42 47.78 -24.17 -0.27
CA VAL A 42 47.66 -22.75 0.06
C VAL A 42 47.12 -21.96 -1.13
N HIS A 43 47.68 -22.22 -2.32
CA HIS A 43 47.22 -21.59 -3.56
C HIS A 43 45.77 -21.96 -3.92
N GLU A 44 45.35 -23.20 -3.64
CA GLU A 44 43.97 -23.64 -3.85
C GLU A 44 42.99 -22.95 -2.89
N ASP A 45 43.32 -22.85 -1.60
CA ASP A 45 42.48 -22.17 -0.60
C ASP A 45 42.34 -20.68 -0.89
N ILE A 46 43.43 -19.99 -1.26
CA ILE A 46 43.40 -18.58 -1.68
C ILE A 46 42.55 -18.41 -2.96
N ARG A 47 42.69 -19.31 -3.93
CA ARG A 47 41.91 -19.26 -5.18
C ARG A 47 40.41 -19.49 -4.91
N ARG A 48 40.08 -20.40 -4.00
CA ARG A 48 38.69 -20.63 -3.55
C ARG A 48 38.12 -19.41 -2.85
N GLY A 49 38.85 -18.84 -1.89
CA GLY A 49 38.44 -17.60 -1.21
C GLY A 49 38.17 -16.46 -2.19
N LYS A 50 39.06 -16.25 -3.17
CA LYS A 50 38.87 -15.26 -4.24
C LYS A 50 37.59 -15.50 -5.06
N THR A 51 37.27 -16.76 -5.35
CA THR A 51 36.08 -17.13 -6.11
C THR A 51 34.81 -16.84 -5.32
N ILE A 52 34.79 -17.19 -4.04
CA ILE A 52 33.67 -16.93 -3.11
C ILE A 52 33.43 -15.43 -2.95
N ILE A 53 34.49 -14.63 -2.74
CA ILE A 53 34.38 -13.16 -2.68
C ILE A 53 33.79 -12.59 -3.97
N SER A 54 34.26 -13.08 -5.13
CA SER A 54 33.78 -12.58 -6.42
C SER A 54 32.31 -12.90 -6.63
N ASP A 55 31.86 -14.09 -6.25
CA ASP A 55 30.45 -14.49 -6.36
C ASP A 55 29.56 -13.69 -5.39
N ALA A 56 29.99 -13.54 -4.14
CA ALA A 56 29.30 -12.72 -3.13
C ALA A 56 29.20 -11.26 -3.56
N ALA A 57 30.26 -10.67 -4.11
CA ALA A 57 30.25 -9.30 -4.61
C ALA A 57 29.24 -9.10 -5.75
N VAL A 58 29.14 -10.06 -6.68
CA VAL A 58 28.15 -10.02 -7.77
C VAL A 58 26.73 -10.15 -7.21
N LYS A 59 26.49 -11.11 -6.32
CA LYS A 59 25.17 -11.30 -5.67
C LYS A 59 24.74 -10.08 -4.87
N LEU A 60 25.62 -9.52 -4.04
CA LEU A 60 25.37 -8.29 -3.28
C LEU A 60 25.06 -7.11 -4.22
N SER A 61 25.87 -6.92 -5.26
CA SER A 61 25.64 -5.84 -6.23
C SER A 61 24.27 -5.96 -6.89
N ASN A 62 23.88 -7.16 -7.31
CA ASN A 62 22.57 -7.40 -7.90
C ASN A 62 21.44 -7.15 -6.90
N SER A 63 21.56 -7.64 -5.65
CA SER A 63 20.57 -7.40 -4.60
C SER A 63 20.44 -5.92 -4.25
N PHE A 64 21.53 -5.17 -4.10
CA PHE A 64 21.48 -3.74 -3.81
C PHE A 64 20.89 -2.92 -4.97
N ASN A 65 21.22 -3.27 -6.21
CA ASN A 65 20.62 -2.62 -7.38
C ASN A 65 19.12 -2.93 -7.48
N GLY A 66 18.73 -4.19 -7.25
CA GLY A 66 17.34 -4.62 -7.17
C GLY A 66 16.57 -3.85 -6.10
N LEU A 67 17.09 -3.86 -4.87
CA LEU A 67 16.55 -3.13 -3.72
C LEU A 67 16.37 -1.63 -4.02
N ASN A 68 17.41 -0.96 -4.51
CA ASN A 68 17.35 0.47 -4.84
C ASN A 68 16.31 0.77 -5.94
N SER A 69 16.21 -0.08 -6.95
CA SER A 69 15.22 0.08 -8.03
C SER A 69 13.78 -0.13 -7.51
N GLN A 70 13.55 -1.16 -6.70
CA GLN A 70 12.25 -1.49 -6.11
C GLN A 70 11.82 -0.43 -5.10
N THR A 71 12.71 0.02 -4.22
CA THR A 71 12.41 1.10 -3.26
C THR A 71 12.05 2.41 -3.98
N ARG A 72 12.75 2.76 -5.07
CA ARG A 72 12.40 3.95 -5.87
C ARG A 72 11.01 3.82 -6.51
N ALA A 73 10.71 2.67 -7.10
CA ALA A 73 9.38 2.39 -7.64
C ALA A 73 8.30 2.45 -6.56
N GLN A 74 8.59 1.95 -5.35
CA GLN A 74 7.68 1.99 -4.21
C GLN A 74 7.40 3.41 -3.76
N GLN A 75 8.45 4.24 -3.66
CA GLN A 75 8.32 5.66 -3.30
C GLN A 75 7.49 6.43 -4.32
N GLN A 76 7.68 6.16 -5.62
CA GLN A 76 6.87 6.78 -6.68
C GLN A 76 5.39 6.36 -6.59
N LEU A 77 5.11 5.06 -6.43
CA LEU A 77 3.73 4.56 -6.27
C LEU A 77 3.04 5.16 -5.04
N VAL A 78 3.73 5.20 -3.90
CA VAL A 78 3.20 5.80 -2.67
C VAL A 78 2.97 7.31 -2.84
N ALA A 79 3.87 8.03 -3.51
CA ALA A 79 3.68 9.45 -3.80
C ALA A 79 2.46 9.69 -4.70
N SER A 80 2.28 8.89 -5.76
CA SER A 80 1.11 8.97 -6.64
C SER A 80 -0.19 8.62 -5.92
N LEU A 81 -0.18 7.61 -5.03
CA LEU A 81 -1.31 7.29 -4.14
C LEU A 81 -1.67 8.48 -3.24
N ILE A 82 -0.68 9.11 -2.60
CA ILE A 82 -0.89 10.28 -1.75
C ILE A 82 -1.45 11.45 -2.57
N GLU A 83 -0.93 11.69 -3.77
CA GLU A 83 -1.39 12.76 -4.64
C GLU A 83 -2.82 12.53 -5.12
N GLU A 84 -3.17 11.32 -5.58
CA GLU A 84 -4.53 10.99 -6.04
C GLU A 84 -5.56 11.09 -4.89
N VAL A 85 -5.19 10.64 -3.68
CA VAL A 85 -6.03 10.77 -2.48
C VAL A 85 -6.11 12.22 -2.00
N SER A 86 -5.05 13.02 -2.15
CA SER A 86 -4.98 14.40 -1.66
C SER A 86 -5.61 15.42 -2.60
N GLN A 87 -5.44 15.26 -3.92
CA GLN A 87 -6.02 16.16 -4.93
C GLN A 87 -7.56 16.03 -5.01
N LYS A 88 -8.13 14.90 -4.57
CA LYS A 88 -9.58 14.67 -4.51
C LYS A 88 -10.18 14.84 -3.10
N LYS A 89 -9.66 15.77 -2.30
CA LYS A 89 -10.18 16.10 -0.96
C LYS A 89 -11.63 16.61 -1.02
N ALA A 90 -12.57 15.67 -0.91
CA ALA A 90 -13.87 15.83 -0.26
C ALA A 90 -14.20 14.53 0.50
N GLY A 91 -13.47 14.29 1.60
CA GLY A 91 -13.88 13.40 2.70
C GLY A 91 -13.46 11.93 2.61
N GLY A 92 -12.69 11.46 3.60
CA GLY A 92 -12.65 10.04 3.95
C GLY A 92 -11.28 9.47 4.28
N THR A 93 -11.03 9.29 5.57
CA THR A 93 -9.83 8.74 6.23
C THR A 93 -9.63 7.23 6.05
N ASN A 94 -8.48 6.86 5.48
CA ASN A 94 -7.53 5.80 5.86
C ASN A 94 -7.97 4.42 6.42
N ASN A 95 -9.18 3.90 6.15
CA ASN A 95 -9.55 2.51 6.53
C ASN A 95 -10.53 1.91 5.49
N ASN A 96 -10.07 1.68 4.24
CA ASN A 96 -10.89 1.95 3.05
C ASN A 96 -11.59 0.80 2.28
N ARG A 97 -11.53 -0.48 2.68
CA ARG A 97 -12.22 -1.53 1.88
C ARG A 97 -13.60 -1.94 2.40
N ALA A 98 -13.75 -2.12 3.71
CA ALA A 98 -15.04 -2.43 4.33
C ALA A 98 -15.93 -1.17 4.46
N SER A 99 -15.31 -0.03 4.80
CA SER A 99 -16.02 1.22 5.07
C SER A 99 -16.68 1.84 3.84
N VAL A 100 -16.05 1.81 2.65
CA VAL A 100 -16.63 2.45 1.45
C VAL A 100 -17.89 1.74 0.99
N ARG A 101 -17.91 0.40 1.05
CA ARG A 101 -19.10 -0.38 0.70
C ARG A 101 -20.21 -0.21 1.74
N GLU A 102 -19.88 -0.25 3.03
CA GLU A 102 -20.84 0.03 4.10
C GLU A 102 -21.41 1.45 4.05
N ILE A 103 -20.58 2.45 3.71
CA ILE A 103 -21.01 3.83 3.52
C ILE A 103 -21.93 3.93 2.29
N ALA A 104 -21.58 3.28 1.19
CA ALA A 104 -22.43 3.25 -0.01
C ALA A 104 -23.78 2.58 0.28
N ASP A 105 -23.79 1.42 0.92
CA ASP A 105 -25.00 0.68 1.27
C ASP A 105 -25.84 1.47 2.30
N GLY A 106 -25.22 2.02 3.34
CA GLY A 106 -25.89 2.82 4.37
C GLY A 106 -26.49 4.10 3.82
N MET A 107 -25.79 4.78 2.91
CA MET A 107 -26.29 6.01 2.31
C MET A 107 -27.33 5.74 1.22
N SER A 108 -27.25 4.61 0.51
CA SER A 108 -28.33 4.13 -0.38
C SER A 108 -29.61 3.90 0.41
N LEU A 109 -29.51 3.27 1.59
CA LEU A 109 -30.64 3.08 2.51
C LEU A 109 -31.23 4.43 2.98
N ILE A 110 -30.38 5.39 3.35
CA ILE A 110 -30.81 6.74 3.75
C ILE A 110 -31.52 7.45 2.59
N LEU A 111 -30.96 7.40 1.37
CA LEU A 111 -31.56 8.00 0.18
C LEU A 111 -32.93 7.37 -0.12
N GLN A 112 -33.05 6.04 0.01
CA GLN A 112 -34.30 5.35 -0.19
C GLN A 112 -35.36 5.74 0.84
N GLY A 113 -34.99 5.82 2.13
CA GLY A 113 -35.89 6.34 3.17
C GLY A 113 -36.30 7.80 2.95
N PHE A 114 -35.39 8.62 2.41
CA PHE A 114 -35.71 10.00 2.02
C PHE A 114 -36.72 10.04 0.86
N MET A 115 -36.54 9.20 -0.17
CA MET A 115 -37.48 9.08 -1.30
C MET A 115 -38.89 8.65 -0.82
N ASP A 116 -38.98 7.70 0.11
CA ASP A 116 -40.26 7.27 0.67
C ASP A 116 -40.94 8.40 1.44
N THR A 117 -40.17 9.15 2.25
CA THR A 117 -40.67 10.33 2.97
C THR A 117 -41.20 11.38 1.99
N LEU A 118 -40.55 11.57 0.84
CA LEU A 118 -41.04 12.47 -0.20
C LEU A 118 -42.30 12.00 -0.88
N ALA A 119 -42.39 10.70 -1.21
CA ALA A 119 -43.60 10.15 -1.79
C ALA A 119 -44.79 10.41 -0.85
N GLN A 120 -44.56 10.30 0.46
CA GLN A 120 -45.54 10.64 1.48
C GLN A 120 -45.87 12.14 1.53
N VAL A 121 -44.87 13.03 1.51
CA VAL A 121 -45.08 14.49 1.48
C VAL A 121 -45.81 14.95 0.21
N SER A 122 -45.48 14.36 -0.95
CA SER A 122 -46.15 14.62 -2.22
C SER A 122 -47.63 14.18 -2.17
N ALA A 123 -47.91 12.98 -1.64
CA ALA A 123 -49.27 12.51 -1.43
C ALA A 123 -50.05 13.42 -0.46
N GLN A 124 -49.41 13.87 0.63
CA GLN A 124 -50.02 14.83 1.57
C GLN A 124 -50.31 16.18 0.91
N SER A 125 -49.37 16.72 0.13
CA SER A 125 -49.55 17.96 -0.63
C SER A 125 -50.72 17.87 -1.61
N SER A 126 -50.85 16.76 -2.33
CA SER A 126 -52.00 16.49 -3.20
C SER A 126 -53.32 16.48 -2.41
N GLY A 127 -53.33 15.85 -1.22
CA GLY A 127 -54.48 15.86 -0.32
C GLY A 127 -54.84 17.26 0.20
N VAL A 128 -53.85 18.13 0.47
CA VAL A 128 -54.08 19.53 0.85
C VAL A 128 -54.69 20.32 -0.32
N ILE A 129 -54.19 20.13 -1.54
CA ILE A 129 -54.73 20.78 -2.74
C ILE A 129 -56.21 20.41 -2.94
N ALA A 130 -56.57 19.12 -2.80
CA ALA A 130 -57.96 18.68 -2.90
C ALA A 130 -58.87 19.31 -1.82
N LYS A 131 -58.37 19.47 -0.59
CA LYS A 131 -59.10 20.18 0.48
C LYS A 131 -59.28 21.66 0.18
N MET A 132 -58.28 22.32 -0.42
CA MET A 132 -58.39 23.72 -0.83
C MET A 132 -59.39 23.92 -1.97
N GLU A 133 -59.51 22.97 -2.90
CA GLU A 133 -60.57 22.97 -3.92
C GLU A 133 -61.96 22.82 -3.30
N ALA A 134 -62.13 21.90 -2.35
CA ALA A 134 -63.38 21.79 -1.60
C ALA A 134 -63.71 23.07 -0.82
N MET A 135 -62.70 23.73 -0.23
CA MET A 135 -62.89 24.99 0.48
C MET A 135 -63.27 26.15 -0.45
N THR A 136 -62.71 26.17 -1.67
CA THR A 136 -63.10 27.12 -2.72
C THR A 136 -64.57 26.98 -3.10
N GLU A 137 -65.06 25.74 -3.19
CA GLU A 137 -66.48 25.46 -3.45
C GLU A 137 -67.38 25.96 -2.30
N VAL A 138 -67.01 25.71 -1.05
CA VAL A 138 -67.73 26.23 0.14
C VAL A 138 -67.77 27.77 0.14
N VAL A 139 -66.67 28.42 -0.21
CA VAL A 139 -66.59 29.89 -0.33
C VAL A 139 -67.54 30.39 -1.43
N ASN A 140 -67.56 29.74 -2.60
CA ASN A 140 -68.47 30.09 -3.70
C ASN A 140 -69.95 29.92 -3.32
N GLN A 141 -70.29 28.83 -2.62
CA GLN A 141 -71.64 28.61 -2.09
C GLN A 141 -72.03 29.70 -1.08
N THR A 142 -71.07 30.14 -0.25
CA THR A 142 -71.30 31.24 0.69
C THR A 142 -71.61 32.54 -0.04
N PHE A 143 -70.93 32.86 -1.14
CA PHE A 143 -71.29 34.02 -1.98
C PHE A 143 -72.70 33.94 -2.55
N SER A 144 -73.16 32.75 -2.96
CA SER A 144 -74.53 32.55 -3.42
C SER A 144 -75.55 32.83 -2.31
N LEU A 145 -75.30 32.35 -1.09
CA LEU A 145 -76.14 32.62 0.08
C LEU A 145 -76.19 34.13 0.41
N LEU A 146 -75.03 34.81 0.40
CA LEU A 146 -74.97 36.27 0.64
C LEU A 146 -75.75 37.05 -0.43
N SER A 147 -75.72 36.61 -1.69
CA SER A 147 -76.52 37.21 -2.76
C SER A 147 -78.03 37.04 -2.53
N ASN A 148 -78.45 35.87 -2.01
CA ASN A 148 -79.85 35.63 -1.66
C ASN A 148 -80.30 36.48 -0.47
N VAL A 149 -79.46 36.60 0.56
CA VAL A 149 -79.71 37.49 1.71
C VAL A 149 -79.82 38.95 1.27
N GLU A 150 -78.98 39.39 0.34
CA GLU A 150 -79.05 40.74 -0.23
C GLU A 150 -80.40 40.99 -0.93
N MET A 151 -80.88 40.00 -1.70
CA MET A 151 -82.18 40.06 -2.37
C MET A 151 -83.33 40.16 -1.37
N ILE A 152 -83.33 39.32 -0.32
CA ILE A 152 -84.34 39.34 0.76
C ILE A 152 -84.31 40.69 1.47
N THR A 153 -83.13 41.22 1.74
CA THR A 153 -82.95 42.51 2.42
C THR A 153 -83.49 43.67 1.58
N LYS A 154 -83.25 43.68 0.27
CA LYS A 154 -83.82 44.67 -0.66
C LYS A 154 -85.34 44.56 -0.75
N GLN A 155 -85.89 43.35 -0.82
CA GLN A 155 -87.34 43.11 -0.81
C GLN A 155 -87.98 43.59 0.50
N THR A 156 -87.39 43.25 1.64
CA THR A 156 -87.87 43.67 2.96
C THR A 156 -87.84 45.19 3.10
N ASN A 157 -86.78 45.83 2.60
CA ASN A 157 -86.70 47.29 2.57
C ASN A 157 -87.81 47.92 1.72
N LEU A 158 -88.10 47.38 0.53
CA LEU A 158 -89.20 47.84 -0.32
C LEU A 158 -90.58 47.62 0.34
N LEU A 159 -90.80 46.45 0.95
CA LEU A 159 -92.02 46.15 1.73
C LEU A 159 -92.19 47.13 2.89
N SER A 160 -91.13 47.38 3.65
CA SER A 160 -91.14 48.32 4.78
C SER A 160 -91.40 49.76 4.33
N LEU A 161 -90.88 50.17 3.17
CA LEU A 161 -91.15 51.48 2.58
C LEU A 161 -92.62 51.61 2.15
N ASN A 162 -93.18 50.59 1.50
CA ASN A 162 -94.58 50.58 1.12
C ASN A 162 -95.49 50.64 2.36
N ALA A 163 -95.16 49.88 3.40
CA ALA A 163 -95.88 49.92 4.68
C ALA A 163 -95.77 51.29 5.37
N PHE A 164 -94.60 51.93 5.30
CA PHE A 164 -94.40 53.28 5.84
C PHE A 164 -95.26 54.32 5.10
N ILE A 165 -95.33 54.25 3.76
CA ILE A 165 -96.16 55.13 2.94
C ILE A 165 -97.65 54.95 3.27
N GLU A 166 -98.13 53.71 3.37
CA GLU A 166 -99.54 53.43 3.66
C GLU A 166 -99.93 53.78 5.11
N ALA A 167 -99.01 53.60 6.06
CA ALA A 167 -99.17 54.07 7.43
C ALA A 167 -99.28 55.60 7.51
N ALA A 168 -98.46 56.33 6.74
CA ALA A 168 -98.55 57.79 6.64
C ALA A 168 -99.87 58.25 5.99
N ARG A 169 -100.37 57.50 4.99
CA ARG A 169 -101.64 57.77 4.32
C ARG A 169 -102.86 57.60 5.23
N SER A 170 -102.77 56.70 6.21
CA SER A 170 -103.84 56.40 7.17
C SER A 170 -103.96 57.41 8.33
N GLY A 171 -103.11 58.45 8.37
CA GLY A 171 -103.19 59.52 9.37
C GLY A 171 -102.97 59.03 10.80
N GLU A 172 -103.82 59.46 11.75
CA GLU A 172 -103.67 59.08 13.17
C GLU A 172 -103.82 57.57 13.43
N ALA A 173 -104.66 56.87 12.66
CA ALA A 173 -104.86 55.42 12.80
C ALA A 173 -103.60 54.61 12.40
N GLY A 174 -102.69 55.20 11.61
CA GLY A 174 -101.47 54.56 11.11
C GLY A 174 -100.22 54.75 11.97
N ARG A 175 -100.24 55.57 13.04
CA ARG A 175 -99.02 55.92 13.82
C ARG A 175 -98.28 54.70 14.37
N GLY A 176 -98.99 53.68 14.86
CA GLY A 176 -98.38 52.45 15.36
C GLY A 176 -97.68 51.64 14.26
N PHE A 177 -98.31 51.53 13.08
CA PHE A 177 -97.73 50.87 11.91
C PHE A 177 -96.51 51.63 11.36
N GLN A 178 -96.50 52.95 11.47
CA GLN A 178 -95.39 53.77 11.01
C GLN A 178 -94.10 53.52 11.81
N VAL A 179 -94.23 53.32 13.13
CA VAL A 179 -93.09 52.96 14.01
C VAL A 179 -92.55 51.58 13.62
N VAL A 180 -93.41 50.59 13.43
CA VAL A 180 -93.01 49.23 13.03
C VAL A 180 -92.35 49.22 11.65
N ALA A 181 -92.90 49.96 10.68
CA ALA A 181 -92.33 50.07 9.33
C ALA A 181 -90.95 50.75 9.33
N THR A 182 -90.76 51.77 10.17
CA THR A 182 -89.46 52.44 10.36
C THR A 182 -88.44 51.47 10.97
N GLU A 183 -88.84 50.69 11.96
CA GLU A 183 -87.96 49.69 12.59
C GLU A 183 -87.58 48.56 11.63
N MET A 184 -88.53 48.04 10.83
CA MET A 184 -88.23 47.08 9.76
C MET A 184 -87.26 47.64 8.72
N ARG A 185 -87.39 48.92 8.37
CA ARG A 185 -86.50 49.59 7.43
C ARG A 185 -85.09 49.73 8.00
N ASN A 186 -84.96 50.13 9.27
CA ASN A 186 -83.68 50.19 9.97
C ASN A 186 -83.02 48.81 10.07
N LEU A 187 -83.79 47.77 10.39
CA LEU A 187 -83.31 46.39 10.44
C LEU A 187 -82.81 45.92 9.07
N SER A 188 -83.54 46.25 8.00
CA SER A 188 -83.13 45.94 6.62
C SER A 188 -81.81 46.62 6.26
N HIS A 189 -81.64 47.91 6.57
CA HIS A 189 -80.38 48.62 6.35
C HIS A 189 -79.22 48.01 7.15
N SER A 190 -79.46 47.65 8.41
CA SER A 190 -78.45 47.02 9.27
C SER A 190 -78.06 45.63 8.75
N SER A 191 -79.04 44.86 8.26
CA SER A 191 -78.83 43.54 7.63
C SER A 191 -78.02 43.66 6.34
N ALA A 192 -78.30 44.66 5.50
CA ALA A 192 -77.52 44.92 4.28
C ALA A 192 -76.06 45.25 4.60
N ARG A 193 -75.83 46.08 5.63
CA ARG A 193 -74.48 46.43 6.07
C ARG A 193 -73.72 45.20 6.61
N LEU A 194 -74.39 44.36 7.40
CA LEU A 194 -73.79 43.11 7.91
C LEU A 194 -73.46 42.17 6.75
N ASN A 195 -74.36 42.03 5.78
CA ASN A 195 -74.15 41.20 4.59
C ASN A 195 -72.91 41.64 3.79
N GLU A 196 -72.69 42.96 3.65
CA GLU A 196 -71.50 43.51 3.01
C GLU A 196 -70.22 43.23 3.80
N GLN A 197 -70.26 43.36 5.13
CA GLN A 197 -69.11 43.01 5.98
C GLN A 197 -68.75 41.52 5.87
N ILE A 198 -69.74 40.63 5.81
CA ILE A 198 -69.51 39.19 5.61
C ILE A 198 -68.94 38.95 4.20
N ARG A 199 -69.44 39.63 3.17
CA ARG A 199 -68.92 39.53 1.80
C ARG A 199 -67.42 39.86 1.74
N VAL A 200 -66.99 40.93 2.40
CA VAL A 200 -65.56 41.31 2.47
C VAL A 200 -64.72 40.23 3.17
N GLN A 201 -65.20 39.67 4.29
CA GLN A 201 -64.53 38.58 5.01
C GLN A 201 -64.40 37.30 4.16
N VAL A 202 -65.44 36.95 3.42
CA VAL A 202 -65.45 35.77 2.54
C VAL A 202 -64.53 35.97 1.33
N GLU A 203 -64.47 37.19 0.76
CA GLU A 203 -63.50 37.52 -0.31
C GLU A 203 -62.05 37.41 0.19
N GLN A 204 -61.78 37.88 1.40
CA GLN A 204 -60.47 37.72 2.03
C GLN A 204 -60.13 36.24 2.27
N SER A 205 -61.11 35.43 2.70
CA SER A 205 -60.95 33.99 2.86
C SER A 205 -60.64 33.29 1.54
N LYS A 206 -61.32 33.68 0.45
CA LYS A 206 -61.07 33.19 -0.91
C LYS A 206 -59.62 33.44 -1.34
N LYS A 207 -59.14 34.66 -1.10
CA LYS A 207 -57.76 35.05 -1.41
C LYS A 207 -56.74 34.20 -0.65
N ILE A 208 -56.94 34.01 0.66
CA ILE A 208 -56.05 33.18 1.50
C ILE A 208 -56.02 31.72 1.01
N VAL A 209 -57.18 31.14 0.65
CA VAL A 209 -57.25 29.78 0.10
C VAL A 209 -56.46 29.67 -1.20
N HIS A 210 -56.58 30.66 -2.08
CA HIS A 210 -55.86 30.66 -3.35
C HIS A 210 -54.34 30.80 -3.16
N GLU A 211 -53.90 31.73 -2.31
CA GLU A 211 -52.48 31.90 -1.97
C GLU A 211 -51.90 30.64 -1.32
N THR A 212 -52.66 30.00 -0.42
CA THR A 212 -52.24 28.75 0.22
C THR A 212 -52.08 27.61 -0.79
N ARG A 213 -53.01 27.49 -1.76
CA ARG A 213 -52.90 26.51 -2.84
C ARG A 213 -51.62 26.71 -3.66
N ASP A 214 -51.29 27.94 -4.01
CA ASP A 214 -50.12 28.25 -4.82
C ASP A 214 -48.81 27.93 -4.09
N VAL A 215 -48.72 28.25 -2.79
CA VAL A 215 -47.56 27.92 -1.95
C VAL A 215 -47.36 26.42 -1.84
N VAL A 216 -48.42 25.64 -1.59
CA VAL A 216 -48.34 24.18 -1.50
C VAL A 216 -47.89 23.56 -2.83
N ASN A 217 -48.38 24.08 -3.95
CA ASN A 217 -47.99 23.59 -5.27
C ASN A 217 -46.50 23.87 -5.57
N GLN A 218 -46.02 25.08 -5.25
CA GLN A 218 -44.61 25.43 -5.41
C GLN A 218 -43.70 24.59 -4.51
N MET A 219 -44.10 24.32 -3.27
CA MET A 219 -43.36 23.47 -2.32
C MET A 219 -43.20 22.05 -2.87
N ALA A 220 -44.29 21.44 -3.34
CA ALA A 220 -44.26 20.09 -3.92
C ALA A 220 -43.30 19.98 -5.13
N MET A 221 -43.29 20.98 -6.01
CA MET A 221 -42.41 20.99 -7.18
C MET A 221 -40.93 21.19 -6.79
N ARG A 222 -40.64 22.12 -5.89
CA ARG A 222 -39.28 22.47 -5.50
C ARG A 222 -38.58 21.35 -4.72
N ASP A 223 -39.32 20.69 -3.82
CA ASP A 223 -38.81 19.57 -3.04
C ASP A 223 -38.44 18.41 -3.97
N THR A 224 -39.28 18.09 -4.96
CA THR A 224 -39.02 17.01 -5.91
C THR A 224 -37.75 17.26 -6.74
N THR A 225 -37.59 18.46 -7.31
CA THR A 225 -36.41 18.79 -8.14
C THR A 225 -35.11 18.78 -7.35
N SER A 226 -35.09 19.44 -6.19
CA SER A 226 -33.86 19.55 -5.37
C SER A 226 -33.33 18.18 -4.92
N LEU A 227 -34.23 17.22 -4.72
CA LEU A 227 -33.86 15.87 -4.31
C LEU A 227 -33.44 14.96 -5.45
N ILE A 228 -34.00 15.15 -6.65
CA ILE A 228 -33.46 14.48 -7.85
C ILE A 228 -32.01 14.92 -8.08
N GLU A 229 -31.73 16.22 -7.95
CA GLU A 229 -30.36 16.76 -8.05
C GLU A 229 -29.44 16.21 -6.96
N ALA A 230 -29.89 16.18 -5.70
CA ALA A 230 -29.11 15.62 -4.60
C ALA A 230 -28.82 14.11 -4.79
N LYS A 231 -29.79 13.35 -5.32
CA LYS A 231 -29.61 11.93 -5.67
C LYS A 231 -28.58 11.77 -6.79
N ASP A 232 -28.70 12.52 -7.87
CA ASP A 232 -27.78 12.44 -9.01
C ASP A 232 -26.33 12.78 -8.56
N GLN A 233 -26.17 13.81 -7.72
CA GLN A 233 -24.87 14.13 -7.13
C GLN A 233 -24.32 12.99 -6.26
N ALA A 234 -25.17 12.34 -5.47
CA ALA A 234 -24.78 11.20 -4.66
C ALA A 234 -24.37 10.01 -5.53
N ASP A 235 -25.13 9.67 -6.58
CA ASP A 235 -24.83 8.59 -7.52
C ASP A 235 -23.48 8.83 -8.22
N ILE A 236 -23.18 10.07 -8.63
CA ILE A 236 -21.89 10.46 -9.20
C ILE A 236 -20.75 10.30 -8.18
N LEU A 237 -20.96 10.72 -6.93
CA LEU A 237 -19.98 10.56 -5.86
C LEU A 237 -19.70 9.07 -5.57
N PHE A 238 -20.72 8.20 -5.60
CA PHE A 238 -20.53 6.76 -5.43
C PHE A 238 -19.75 6.12 -6.56
N ALA A 239 -20.07 6.47 -7.81
CA ALA A 239 -19.30 6.00 -8.95
C ALA A 239 -17.82 6.39 -8.83
N LYS A 240 -17.53 7.63 -8.41
CA LYS A 240 -16.16 8.10 -8.17
C LYS A 240 -15.46 7.37 -7.01
N LEU A 241 -16.17 7.14 -5.90
CA LEU A 241 -15.64 6.39 -4.76
C LEU A 241 -15.33 4.94 -5.13
N GLY A 242 -16.18 4.30 -5.94
CA GLY A 242 -15.96 2.95 -6.45
C GLY A 242 -14.66 2.85 -7.25
N VAL A 243 -14.51 3.72 -8.25
CA VAL A 243 -13.28 3.78 -9.08
C VAL A 243 -12.05 4.09 -8.23
N MET A 244 -12.15 5.01 -7.26
CA MET A 244 -11.03 5.33 -6.37
C MET A 244 -10.64 4.15 -5.47
N ASN A 245 -11.61 3.39 -4.97
CA ASN A 245 -11.32 2.21 -4.16
C ASN A 245 -10.65 1.09 -4.96
N GLU A 246 -11.08 0.88 -6.21
CA GLU A 246 -10.43 -0.05 -7.15
C GLU A 246 -8.97 0.37 -7.40
N TYR A 247 -8.75 1.65 -7.72
CA TYR A 247 -7.41 2.20 -7.93
C TYR A 247 -6.50 2.06 -6.71
N ILE A 248 -6.99 2.39 -5.50
CA ILE A 248 -6.22 2.21 -4.26
C ILE A 248 -5.91 0.73 -4.02
N SER A 249 -6.87 -0.15 -4.29
CA SER A 249 -6.73 -1.60 -4.12
C SER A 249 -5.66 -2.19 -5.02
N GLU A 250 -5.63 -1.79 -6.29
CA GLU A 250 -4.62 -2.21 -7.26
C GLU A 250 -3.23 -1.73 -6.86
N ASN A 251 -3.08 -0.45 -6.53
CA ASN A 251 -1.80 0.11 -6.11
C ASN A 251 -1.29 -0.48 -4.79
N LEU A 252 -2.18 -0.77 -3.82
CA LEU A 252 -1.80 -1.49 -2.60
C LEU A 252 -1.29 -2.91 -2.90
N GLY A 253 -1.90 -3.59 -3.88
CA GLY A 253 -1.40 -4.87 -4.39
C GLY A 253 0.02 -4.74 -4.95
N GLN A 254 0.25 -3.75 -5.82
CA GLN A 254 1.58 -3.48 -6.38
C GLN A 254 2.63 -3.13 -5.30
N VAL A 255 2.25 -2.32 -4.30
CA VAL A 255 3.13 -2.00 -3.17
C VAL A 255 3.48 -3.24 -2.35
N SER A 256 2.51 -4.15 -2.14
CA SER A 256 2.75 -5.44 -1.47
C SER A 256 3.73 -6.31 -2.24
N ASP A 257 3.54 -6.47 -3.55
CA ASP A 257 4.44 -7.26 -4.40
C ASP A 257 5.87 -6.70 -4.40
N LEU A 258 5.98 -5.38 -4.44
CA LEU A 258 7.26 -4.68 -4.40
C LEU A 258 7.95 -4.84 -3.04
N SER A 259 7.18 -4.83 -1.94
CA SER A 259 7.69 -5.10 -0.59
C SER A 259 8.22 -6.52 -0.47
N GLN A 260 7.53 -7.53 -1.01
CA GLN A 260 8.02 -8.91 -1.03
C GLN A 260 9.30 -9.05 -1.88
N GLY A 261 9.39 -8.30 -2.98
CA GLY A 261 10.59 -8.21 -3.81
C GLY A 261 11.79 -7.63 -3.04
N ILE A 262 11.54 -6.60 -2.24
CA ILE A 262 12.54 -5.99 -1.34
C ILE A 262 12.99 -7.01 -0.29
N ASP A 263 12.07 -7.69 0.38
CA ASP A 263 12.39 -8.71 1.39
C ASP A 263 13.26 -9.83 0.82
N ARG A 264 12.93 -10.31 -0.39
CA ARG A 264 13.76 -11.31 -1.09
C ARG A 264 15.15 -10.79 -1.41
N SER A 265 15.27 -9.54 -1.86
CA SER A 265 16.57 -8.92 -2.16
C SER A 265 17.42 -8.74 -0.90
N VAL A 266 16.79 -8.36 0.22
CA VAL A 266 17.44 -8.28 1.54
C VAL A 266 17.90 -9.65 2.01
N GLY A 267 17.05 -10.69 1.91
CA GLY A 267 17.41 -12.06 2.28
C GLY A 267 18.64 -12.58 1.50
N LEU A 268 18.66 -12.37 0.18
CA LEU A 268 19.82 -12.71 -0.66
C LEU A 268 21.08 -11.92 -0.28
N ALA A 269 20.94 -10.64 0.08
CA ALA A 269 22.07 -9.83 0.52
C ALA A 269 22.64 -10.34 1.86
N VAL A 270 21.77 -10.66 2.82
CA VAL A 270 22.18 -11.22 4.13
C VAL A 270 22.86 -12.57 3.97
N GLN A 271 22.32 -13.47 3.15
CA GLN A 271 22.97 -14.74 2.83
C GLN A 271 24.34 -14.50 2.19
N SER A 272 24.42 -13.55 1.26
CA SER A 272 25.67 -13.23 0.58
C SER A 272 26.74 -12.68 1.51
N LEU A 273 26.39 -12.05 2.64
CA LEU A 273 27.35 -11.57 3.66
C LEU A 273 28.07 -12.69 4.42
N GLN A 274 27.51 -13.91 4.45
CA GLN A 274 28.16 -15.07 5.10
C GLN A 274 29.49 -15.47 4.47
N PHE A 275 29.79 -14.96 3.26
CA PHE A 275 31.07 -15.17 2.61
C PHE A 275 32.27 -14.71 3.47
N GLU A 276 32.07 -13.69 4.33
CA GLU A 276 33.12 -13.17 5.21
C GLU A 276 33.64 -14.26 6.16
N ASP A 277 32.74 -15.05 6.76
CA ASP A 277 33.10 -16.12 7.68
C ASP A 277 33.83 -17.26 6.94
N ILE A 278 33.32 -17.67 5.78
CA ILE A 278 33.93 -18.73 4.96
C ILE A 278 35.33 -18.31 4.49
N VAL A 279 35.49 -17.08 4.03
CA VAL A 279 36.79 -16.53 3.60
C VAL A 279 37.73 -16.39 4.80
N GLY A 280 37.24 -15.94 5.96
CA GLY A 280 38.03 -15.85 7.19
C GLY A 280 38.59 -17.20 7.63
N GLN A 281 37.79 -18.27 7.53
CA GLN A 281 38.24 -19.64 7.81
C GLN A 281 39.29 -20.11 6.80
N LEU A 282 39.07 -19.89 5.49
CA LEU A 282 40.02 -20.26 4.44
C LEU A 282 41.36 -19.54 4.58
N LEU A 283 41.34 -18.24 4.90
CA LEU A 283 42.56 -17.46 5.13
C LEU A 283 43.29 -17.89 6.39
N SER A 284 42.58 -18.14 7.49
CA SER A 284 43.18 -18.67 8.72
C SER A 284 43.82 -20.05 8.49
N HIS A 285 43.19 -20.87 7.64
CA HIS A 285 43.75 -22.16 7.25
C HIS A 285 45.02 -22.01 6.39
N ALA A 286 44.99 -21.13 5.39
CA ALA A 286 46.13 -20.81 4.55
C ALA A 286 47.31 -20.26 5.37
N ASP A 287 47.04 -19.39 6.35
CA ASP A 287 48.03 -18.81 7.25
C ASP A 287 48.71 -19.88 8.14
N ARG A 288 47.93 -20.82 8.67
CA ARG A 288 48.46 -21.97 9.42
C ARG A 288 49.36 -22.85 8.54
N GLU A 289 48.92 -23.19 7.33
CA GLU A 289 49.71 -24.00 6.40
C GLU A 289 51.00 -23.29 5.95
N LEU A 290 50.95 -21.97 5.73
CA LEU A 290 52.13 -21.15 5.46
C LEU A 290 53.10 -21.13 6.65
N SER A 291 52.60 -20.94 7.87
CA SER A 291 53.42 -20.98 9.09
C SER A 291 54.13 -22.32 9.28
N GLU A 292 53.42 -23.42 9.03
CA GLU A 292 54.03 -24.76 9.04
C GLU A 292 55.08 -24.93 7.95
N GLN A 293 54.85 -24.37 6.75
CA GLN A 293 55.82 -24.39 5.65
C GLN A 293 57.08 -23.58 5.99
N GLU A 294 56.93 -22.39 6.58
CA GLU A 294 58.06 -21.59 7.07
C GLU A 294 58.88 -22.35 8.10
N GLN A 295 58.23 -23.09 9.00
CA GLN A 295 58.90 -23.94 9.98
C GLN A 295 59.70 -25.06 9.31
N VAL A 296 59.13 -25.74 8.31
CA VAL A 296 59.83 -26.79 7.53
C VAL A 296 61.02 -26.20 6.77
N LEU A 297 60.86 -25.05 6.12
CA LEU A 297 61.94 -24.37 5.40
C LEU A 297 63.06 -23.91 6.33
N SER A 298 62.71 -23.41 7.52
CA SER A 298 63.70 -23.01 8.53
C SER A 298 64.52 -24.21 9.02
N GLU A 299 63.86 -25.33 9.29
CA GLU A 299 64.50 -26.58 9.71
C GLU A 299 65.40 -27.17 8.61
N LEU A 300 64.92 -27.15 7.36
CA LEU A 300 65.69 -27.59 6.19
C LEU A 300 66.92 -26.69 5.96
N ARG A 301 66.79 -25.38 6.13
CA ARG A 301 67.91 -24.42 6.08
C ARG A 301 68.94 -24.69 7.18
N ASN A 302 68.51 -25.01 8.40
CA ASN A 302 69.41 -25.33 9.50
C ASN A 302 70.20 -26.62 9.21
N ARG A 303 69.54 -27.66 8.68
CA ARG A 303 70.18 -28.94 8.30
C ARG A 303 71.16 -28.80 7.13
N LEU A 304 70.85 -27.96 6.15
CA LEU A 304 71.77 -27.66 5.05
C LEU A 304 72.97 -26.82 5.54
N ARG A 305 72.76 -25.91 6.51
CA ARG A 305 73.86 -25.16 7.13
C ARG A 305 74.80 -26.07 7.90
N SER A 306 74.29 -26.99 8.73
CA SER A 306 75.14 -27.92 9.47
C SER A 306 75.94 -28.83 8.54
N PHE A 307 75.36 -29.25 7.41
CA PHE A 307 76.08 -29.97 6.35
C PHE A 307 77.19 -29.12 5.69
N ALA A 308 76.91 -27.84 5.41
CA ALA A 308 77.91 -26.94 4.83
C ALA A 308 79.09 -26.69 5.80
N GLU A 309 78.81 -26.59 7.11
CA GLU A 309 79.83 -26.42 8.15
C GLU A 309 80.68 -27.68 8.35
N SER A 310 80.08 -28.88 8.33
CA SER A 310 80.83 -30.14 8.48
C SER A 310 81.77 -30.42 7.30
N THR A 311 81.36 -30.04 6.09
CA THR A 311 82.17 -30.19 4.87
C THR A 311 83.27 -29.13 4.73
N GLN A 312 83.06 -27.89 5.23
CA GLN A 312 84.10 -26.85 5.25
C GLN A 312 85.21 -27.09 6.27
N ASN A 313 84.90 -27.74 7.40
CA ASN A 313 85.87 -28.03 8.47
C ASN A 313 86.77 -29.26 8.19
N GLY A 314 86.78 -29.77 6.95
CA GLY A 314 87.63 -30.89 6.52
C GLY A 314 87.09 -32.29 6.85
N GLY A 315 85.78 -32.42 7.13
CA GLY A 315 85.12 -33.71 7.34
C GLY A 315 84.96 -34.52 6.05
N ASP A 316 84.72 -35.84 6.19
CA ASP A 316 84.44 -36.70 5.05
C ASP A 316 83.09 -36.32 4.41
N THR A 317 83.15 -35.83 3.17
CA THR A 317 81.97 -35.46 2.38
C THR A 317 80.95 -36.58 2.23
N ARG A 318 81.39 -37.85 2.24
CA ARG A 318 80.51 -39.01 2.13
C ARG A 318 79.70 -39.21 3.41
N GLU A 319 80.36 -39.13 4.57
CA GLU A 319 79.71 -39.26 5.89
C GLU A 319 78.72 -38.12 6.13
N ALA A 320 79.11 -36.88 5.77
CA ALA A 320 78.23 -35.72 5.86
C ALA A 320 76.98 -35.84 4.97
N LEU A 321 77.09 -36.42 3.77
CA LEU A 321 75.95 -36.66 2.88
C LEU A 321 75.01 -37.75 3.41
N LEU A 322 75.55 -38.82 4.01
CA LEU A 322 74.74 -39.86 4.64
C LEU A 322 73.97 -39.31 5.85
N GLU A 323 74.63 -38.50 6.67
CA GLU A 323 74.01 -37.85 7.82
C GLU A 323 72.92 -36.85 7.37
N LEU A 324 73.15 -36.08 6.30
CA LEU A 324 72.13 -35.19 5.72
C LEU A 324 70.94 -35.99 5.18
N GLN A 325 71.18 -37.13 4.53
CA GLN A 325 70.11 -37.99 4.02
C GLN A 325 69.23 -38.53 5.14
N ASP A 326 69.82 -39.06 6.22
CA ASP A 326 69.06 -39.56 7.37
C ASP A 326 68.28 -38.45 8.07
N ASN A 327 68.90 -37.26 8.19
CA ASN A 327 68.27 -36.07 8.73
C ASN A 327 67.08 -35.58 7.90
N LEU A 328 67.16 -35.65 6.56
CA LEU A 328 66.04 -35.28 5.68
C LEU A 328 64.93 -36.33 5.70
N HIS A 329 65.26 -37.62 5.78
CA HIS A 329 64.26 -38.67 5.97
C HIS A 329 63.55 -38.57 7.33
N ALA A 330 64.26 -38.18 8.39
CA ALA A 330 63.66 -37.90 9.69
C ALA A 330 62.68 -36.71 9.63
N LEU A 331 63.04 -35.62 8.93
CA LEU A 331 62.16 -34.47 8.71
C LEU A 331 60.92 -34.86 7.90
N GLN A 332 61.08 -35.66 6.85
CA GLN A 332 59.98 -36.14 6.02
C GLN A 332 59.01 -37.06 6.78
N ARG A 333 59.52 -37.84 7.75
CA ARG A 333 58.70 -38.70 8.63
C ARG A 333 58.09 -37.95 9.81
N SER A 334 58.55 -36.74 10.10
CA SER A 334 57.97 -35.91 11.16
C SER A 334 56.55 -35.48 10.79
N GLY A 335 55.71 -35.25 11.80
CA GLY A 335 54.32 -34.80 11.62
C GLY A 335 54.19 -33.48 10.85
N LEU A 336 55.29 -32.72 10.70
CA LEU A 336 55.34 -31.47 9.95
C LEU A 336 55.13 -31.66 8.44
N CYS A 337 55.44 -32.84 7.88
CA CYS A 337 55.25 -33.16 6.47
C CYS A 337 53.99 -34.00 6.18
N GLN A 338 53.18 -34.35 7.19
CA GLN A 338 51.95 -35.13 6.99
C GLN A 338 50.81 -34.27 6.43
N LYS A 339 49.99 -34.85 5.55
CA LYS A 339 48.79 -34.20 5.00
C LYS A 339 47.75 -34.01 6.10
N SER A 340 47.56 -32.76 6.55
CA SER A 340 46.39 -32.38 7.33
C SER A 340 45.11 -32.72 6.54
N LYS A 341 44.26 -33.55 7.14
CA LYS A 341 42.99 -34.01 6.59
C LYS A 341 41.88 -33.21 7.28
N THR A 342 41.59 -32.04 6.73
CA THR A 342 40.57 -31.14 7.29
C THR A 342 39.41 -31.07 6.31
N VAL A 343 38.19 -31.35 6.81
CA VAL A 343 36.95 -31.21 6.05
C VAL A 343 36.56 -29.74 6.11
N LEU A 344 36.55 -29.07 4.95
CA LEU A 344 36.06 -27.69 4.81
C LEU A 344 34.70 -27.73 4.13
N GLN A 345 33.76 -26.90 4.59
CA GLN A 345 32.48 -26.66 3.90
C GLN A 345 32.74 -26.23 2.46
N GLN A 346 32.04 -26.85 1.51
CA GLN A 346 32.29 -26.66 0.09
C GLN A 346 31.37 -25.61 -0.55
N SER A 347 30.31 -25.20 0.14
CA SER A 347 29.27 -24.32 -0.41
C SER A 347 28.61 -23.46 0.67
N MET A 348 28.13 -22.27 0.26
CA MET A 348 27.25 -21.41 1.07
C MET A 348 25.87 -22.04 1.35
N ASP A 349 25.46 -23.08 0.58
CA ASP A 349 24.18 -23.78 0.77
C ASP A 349 24.18 -24.78 1.94
N GLU A 350 25.32 -25.08 2.56
CA GLU A 350 25.41 -26.06 3.66
C GLU A 350 25.02 -25.48 5.04
N GLY A 351 24.53 -24.24 5.08
CA GLY A 351 24.00 -23.60 6.29
C GLY A 351 22.61 -23.03 6.02
N ASP A 352 21.57 -23.83 6.27
CA ASP A 352 20.20 -23.31 6.30
C ASP A 352 20.10 -22.25 7.39
N VAL A 353 19.82 -21.02 6.97
CA VAL A 353 19.37 -19.96 7.88
C VAL A 353 17.86 -20.11 7.98
N GLU A 354 17.39 -20.75 9.05
CA GLU A 354 16.02 -20.54 9.51
C GLU A 354 15.87 -19.07 9.90
N LEU A 355 15.36 -18.28 8.97
CA LEU A 355 14.85 -16.94 9.25
C LEU A 355 13.49 -17.10 9.93
N PHE A 356 13.45 -16.73 11.22
CA PHE A 356 12.21 -16.53 11.97
C PHE A 356 11.45 -15.29 11.49
#